data_AF-A0A1X7HN99-F1
#
_entry.id   AF-A0A1X7HN99-F1
#
_cell.length_a   1.000
_cell.length_b   1.000
_cell.length_c   1.000
_cell.angle_alpha   90.00
_cell.angle_beta   90.00
_cell.angle_gamma   90.00
#
_symmetry.space_group_name_H-M   'P 1'
#
loop_
_entity.id
_entity.type
_entity.pdbx_description
1 polymer ?
#
loop_
_entity_poly.entity_id
_entity_poly.type
_entity_poly.pdbx_seq_one_letter_code
_entity_poly.pdbx_strand_id
1 'polypeptide(L)'
;MNEINVTMYVFAGNNGSGKSTIRNLIVDRLGVSVNIDPDALARKINNGHPEKSKVSAGKEAIRIARECIRNKWDFTVETTLAGGNVIRQMRDAKEQGFEIIMFYVGLGDILISH
;
A
#
# COMPACT_ATOMS: atom_id res chain seq x y z
N MET A 1 15.58 5.09 -25.28
CA MET A 1 14.34 5.65 -24.72
C MET A 1 14.24 5.11 -23.31
N ASN A 2 14.26 5.99 -22.30
CA ASN A 2 13.97 5.55 -20.94
C ASN A 2 12.45 5.38 -20.88
N GLU A 3 11.95 4.14 -20.89
CA GLU A 3 10.52 3.91 -20.68
C GLU A 3 10.17 4.44 -19.29
N ILE A 4 9.27 5.42 -19.23
CA ILE A 4 8.68 5.85 -17.96
C ILE A 4 7.74 4.72 -17.55
N ASN A 5 8.26 3.79 -16.76
CA ASN A 5 7.47 2.70 -16.21
C ASN A 5 6.56 3.23 -15.11
N VAL A 6 5.26 3.03 -15.28
CA VAL A 6 4.28 3.30 -14.23
C VAL A 6 4.51 2.28 -13.11
N THR A 7 4.60 2.75 -11.87
CA THR A 7 5.06 1.94 -10.75
C THR A 7 4.01 1.85 -9.64
N MET A 8 3.77 0.63 -9.18
CA MET A 8 3.04 0.34 -7.95
C MET A 8 4.06 0.10 -6.83
N TYR A 9 4.06 1.00 -5.85
CA TYR A 9 4.92 0.88 -4.67
C TYR A 9 4.17 0.20 -3.52
N VAL A 10 4.71 -0.89 -2.99
CA VAL A 10 4.08 -1.68 -1.94
C VAL A 10 4.89 -1.58 -0.67
N PHE A 11 4.30 -1.03 0.39
CA PHE A 11 4.90 -0.95 1.72
C PHE A 11 4.30 -2.02 2.61
N ALA A 12 5.06 -3.08 2.85
CA ALA A 12 4.64 -4.27 3.58
C ALA A 12 5.30 -4.36 4.96
N GLY A 13 4.62 -4.95 5.94
CA GLY A 13 5.14 -5.10 7.30
C GLY A 13 4.09 -5.01 8.40
N ASN A 14 4.40 -5.48 9.61
CA ASN A 14 3.46 -5.47 10.73
C ASN A 14 3.07 -4.04 11.18
N ASN A 15 1.96 -3.91 11.90
CA ASN A 15 1.56 -2.61 12.44
C ASN A 15 2.64 -2.10 13.41
N GLY A 16 3.03 -0.83 13.28
CA GLY A 16 4.08 -0.23 14.11
C GLY A 16 5.51 -0.39 13.58
N SER A 17 5.78 -1.10 12.48
CA SER A 17 7.16 -1.22 11.96
C SER A 17 7.77 0.05 11.34
N GLY A 18 7.01 1.14 11.22
CA GLY A 18 7.50 2.37 10.58
C GLY A 18 7.33 2.41 9.05
N LYS A 19 6.47 1.55 8.48
CA LYS A 19 6.10 1.58 7.04
C LYS A 19 5.75 2.99 6.55
N SER A 20 4.86 3.67 7.25
CA SER A 20 4.39 5.00 6.88
C SER A 20 5.52 6.05 6.93
N THR A 21 6.52 5.87 7.80
CA THR A 21 7.70 6.74 7.87
C THR A 21 8.59 6.56 6.64
N ILE A 22 8.98 5.32 6.33
CA ILE A 22 9.79 5.01 5.15
C ILE A 22 9.06 5.43 3.88
N ARG A 23 7.75 5.17 3.84
CA ARG A 23 6.87 5.60 2.77
C ARG A 23 6.95 7.11 2.55
N ASN A 24 6.73 7.95 3.58
CA ASN A 24 6.74 9.40 3.41
C ASN A 24 8.09 9.89 2.84
N LEU A 25 9.21 9.36 3.35
CA LEU A 25 10.55 9.68 2.84
C LEU A 25 10.75 9.33 1.36
N ILE A 26 10.12 8.25 0.91
CA ILE A 26 10.24 7.74 -0.46
C ILE A 26 9.24 8.45 -1.38
N VAL A 27 7.99 8.60 -0.96
CA VAL A 27 6.91 9.22 -1.74
C VAL A 27 7.20 10.69 -2.03
N ASP A 28 7.70 11.45 -1.05
CA ASP A 28 8.08 12.85 -1.25
C ASP A 28 9.18 13.01 -2.31
N ARG A 29 10.08 12.02 -2.40
CA ARG A 29 11.14 11.99 -3.42
C ARG A 29 10.65 11.51 -4.79
N LEU A 30 9.66 10.63 -4.81
CA LEU A 30 9.11 10.05 -6.05
C LEU A 30 7.98 10.89 -6.66
N GLY A 31 7.38 11.82 -5.91
CA GLY A 31 6.27 12.65 -6.39
C GLY A 31 4.95 11.90 -6.56
N VAL A 32 4.77 10.75 -5.90
CA VAL A 32 3.56 9.93 -6.05
C VAL A 32 2.42 10.48 -5.19
N SER A 33 1.38 11.01 -5.84
CA SER A 33 0.28 11.68 -5.14
C SER A 33 -0.77 10.74 -4.54
N VAL A 34 -0.90 9.51 -5.07
CA VAL A 34 -1.94 8.57 -4.61
C VAL A 34 -1.41 7.60 -3.55
N ASN A 35 -1.93 7.75 -2.33
CA ASN A 35 -1.72 6.84 -1.20
C ASN A 35 -2.96 5.99 -0.92
N ILE A 36 -2.79 4.67 -0.90
CA ILE A 36 -3.79 3.73 -0.42
C ILE A 36 -3.32 3.14 0.92
N ASP A 37 -3.77 3.76 2.01
CA ASP A 37 -3.63 3.25 3.38
C ASP A 37 -5.01 2.80 3.90
N PRO A 38 -5.26 1.49 4.06
CA PRO A 38 -6.52 0.97 4.59
C PRO A 38 -6.90 1.52 5.97
N ASP A 39 -5.93 1.79 6.85
CA ASP A 39 -6.21 2.32 8.19
C ASP A 39 -6.61 3.79 8.12
N ALA A 40 -5.95 4.60 7.27
CA ALA A 40 -6.38 5.98 7.00
C ALA A 40 -7.76 6.03 6.35
N LEU A 41 -8.06 5.13 5.41
CA LEU A 41 -9.38 5.02 4.79
C LEU A 41 -10.46 4.66 5.82
N ALA A 42 -10.18 3.71 6.73
CA ALA A 42 -11.10 3.36 7.81
C ALA A 42 -11.39 4.55 8.74
N ARG A 43 -10.35 5.31 9.12
CA ARG A 43 -10.48 6.53 9.93
C ARG A 43 -11.28 7.62 9.22
N LYS A 44 -11.12 7.78 7.90
CA LYS A 44 -11.92 8.71 7.09
C LYS A 44 -13.40 8.34 7.05
N ILE A 45 -13.73 7.05 7.04
CA ILE A 45 -15.12 6.56 7.01
C ILE A 45 -15.77 6.73 8.38
N ASN A 46 -15.08 6.33 9.45
CA ASN A 46 -15.58 6.47 10.81
C ASN A 46 -14.42 6.71 11.78
N ASN A 47 -14.20 7.98 12.13
CA ASN A 47 -13.12 8.34 13.03
C ASN A 47 -13.34 7.83 14.47
N GLY A 48 -14.58 7.68 14.90
CA GLY A 48 -14.90 7.25 16.27
C GLY A 48 -14.75 5.74 16.47
N HIS A 49 -14.96 4.94 15.43
CA HIS A 49 -14.88 3.47 15.47
C HIS A 49 -14.34 2.90 14.14
N PRO A 50 -13.06 3.18 13.77
CA PRO A 50 -12.49 2.79 12.48
C PRO A 50 -12.50 1.27 12.25
N GLU A 51 -12.41 0.48 13.32
CA GLU A 51 -12.43 -0.98 13.30
C GLU A 51 -13.72 -1.54 12.69
N LYS A 52 -14.86 -0.85 12.89
CA LYS A 52 -16.15 -1.22 12.28
C LYS A 52 -16.21 -0.93 10.79
N SER A 53 -15.28 -0.12 10.28
CA SER A 53 -15.22 0.31 8.88
C SER A 53 -14.15 -0.41 8.06
N LYS A 54 -13.42 -1.38 8.64
CA LYS A 54 -12.34 -2.13 7.95
C LYS A 54 -12.78 -2.76 6.62
N VAL A 55 -13.98 -3.34 6.57
CA VAL A 55 -14.51 -3.97 5.35
C VAL A 55 -14.76 -2.91 4.27
N SER A 56 -15.41 -1.80 4.63
CA SER A 56 -15.68 -0.70 3.70
C SER A 56 -14.41 -0.03 3.22
N ALA A 57 -13.44 0.19 4.11
CA ALA A 57 -12.11 0.72 3.78
C ALA A 57 -11.35 -0.21 2.82
N GLY A 58 -11.43 -1.53 3.02
CA GLY A 58 -10.85 -2.50 2.10
C GLY A 58 -11.47 -2.46 0.70
N LYS A 59 -12.79 -2.30 0.60
CA LYS A 59 -13.48 -2.13 -0.70
C LYS A 59 -13.04 -0.85 -1.40
N GLU A 60 -12.92 0.25 -0.65
CA GLU A 60 -12.49 1.53 -1.18
C GLU A 60 -11.03 1.49 -1.64
N ALA A 61 -10.14 0.86 -0.87
CA ALA A 61 -8.75 0.62 -1.28
C ALA A 61 -8.66 -0.15 -2.61
N ILE A 62 -9.49 -1.19 -2.78
CA ILE A 62 -9.56 -1.93 -4.06
C ILE A 62 -10.07 -1.06 -5.19
N ARG A 63 -11.07 -0.21 -4.94
CA ARG A 63 -11.62 0.70 -5.95
C ARG A 63 -10.56 1.68 -6.45
N ILE A 64 -9.84 2.34 -5.54
CA ILE A 64 -8.78 3.31 -5.86
C ILE A 64 -7.64 2.62 -6.61
N ALA A 65 -7.18 1.45 -6.15
CA ALA A 65 -6.11 0.71 -6.84
C ALA A 65 -6.48 0.38 -8.30
N ARG A 66 -7.72 -0.07 -8.53
CA ARG A 66 -8.21 -0.34 -9.90
C ARG A 66 -8.25 0.92 -10.75
N GLU A 67 -8.59 2.07 -10.16
CA GLU A 67 -8.61 3.34 -10.86
C GLU A 67 -7.20 3.78 -11.28
N CYS A 68 -6.21 3.68 -10.39
CA CYS A 68 -4.82 3.94 -10.71
C CYS A 68 -4.29 3.00 -11.80
N ILE A 69 -4.59 1.71 -11.71
CA ILE A 69 -4.19 0.70 -12.71
C ILE A 69 -4.77 1.03 -14.08
N ARG A 70 -6.07 1.37 -14.16
CA ARG A 70 -6.72 1.75 -15.43
C ARG A 70 -6.13 3.04 -16.01
N ASN A 71 -5.87 4.04 -15.18
CA ASN A 71 -5.42 5.36 -15.61
C ASN A 71 -3.90 5.47 -15.76
N LYS A 72 -3.14 4.39 -15.51
CA LYS A 72 -1.67 4.39 -15.57
C LYS A 72 -1.07 5.45 -14.65
N TRP A 73 -1.59 5.56 -13.43
CA TRP A 73 -1.04 6.46 -12.41
C TRP A 73 -0.16 5.70 -11.44
N ASP A 74 1.00 6.27 -11.13
CA ASP A 74 1.81 5.79 -10.01
C ASP A 74 0.99 5.85 -8.73
N PHE A 75 1.09 4.80 -7.93
CA PHE A 75 0.39 4.73 -6.67
C PHE A 75 1.13 3.86 -5.69
N THR A 76 0.71 3.98 -4.45
CA THR A 76 1.38 3.36 -3.33
C THR A 76 0.34 2.67 -2.45
N VAL A 77 0.67 1.50 -1.92
CA VAL A 77 -0.23 0.69 -1.08
C VAL A 77 0.48 0.28 0.20
N GLU A 78 -0.14 0.52 1.35
CA GLU A 78 0.30 -0.04 2.63
C GLU A 78 -0.42 -1.35 2.92
N THR A 79 0.32 -2.35 3.41
CA THR A 79 -0.24 -3.66 3.74
C THR A 79 0.53 -4.37 4.84
N THR A 80 -0.14 -5.26 5.57
CA THR A 80 0.51 -6.23 6.47
C THR A 80 0.74 -7.59 5.81
N LEU A 81 0.31 -7.74 4.54
CA LEU A 81 0.22 -9.03 3.83
C LEU A 81 -0.65 -10.10 4.51
N ALA A 82 -1.37 -9.76 5.58
CA ALA A 82 -2.23 -10.70 6.31
C ALA A 82 -3.45 -11.17 5.50
N GLY A 83 -3.69 -10.62 4.30
CA GLY A 83 -4.77 -11.02 3.40
C GLY A 83 -4.34 -10.98 1.93
N GLY A 84 -5.05 -11.73 1.07
CA GLY A 84 -4.65 -11.95 -0.33
C GLY A 84 -4.97 -10.81 -1.32
N ASN A 85 -5.68 -9.76 -0.92
CA ASN A 85 -6.15 -8.72 -1.84
C ASN A 85 -5.00 -7.95 -2.51
N VAL A 86 -3.95 -7.60 -1.76
CA VAL A 86 -2.81 -6.85 -2.31
C VAL A 86 -2.00 -7.70 -3.28
N ILE A 87 -1.90 -9.01 -3.06
CA ILE A 87 -1.24 -9.95 -3.97
C ILE A 87 -1.97 -9.97 -5.31
N ARG A 88 -3.30 -10.02 -5.27
CA ARG A 88 -4.12 -9.93 -6.49
C ARG A 88 -3.92 -8.58 -7.19
N GLN A 89 -3.90 -7.47 -6.46
CA GLN A 89 -3.65 -6.15 -7.05
C GLN A 89 -2.27 -6.06 -7.72
N MET A 90 -1.21 -6.59 -7.10
CA MET A 90 0.12 -6.64 -7.70
C MET A 90 0.13 -7.45 -9.00
N ARG A 91 -0.58 -8.59 -9.03
CA ARG A 91 -0.72 -9.39 -10.26
C ARG A 91 -1.47 -8.62 -11.34
N ASP A 92 -2.63 -8.07 -11.01
CA ASP A 92 -3.46 -7.30 -11.94
C ASP A 92 -2.69 -6.08 -12.48
N ALA A 93 -1.89 -5.39 -11.64
CA ALA A 93 -1.04 -4.27 -12.06
C ALA A 93 0.10 -4.73 -12.99
N LYS A 94 0.77 -5.85 -12.67
CA LYS A 94 1.84 -6.41 -13.50
C LYS A 94 1.34 -6.86 -14.88
N GLU A 95 0.17 -7.48 -14.95
CA GLU A 95 -0.52 -7.83 -16.21
C GLU A 95 -0.84 -6.58 -17.05
N GLN A 96 -0.97 -5.43 -16.40
CA GLN A 96 -1.18 -4.12 -17.02
C GLN A 96 0.14 -3.36 -17.26
N GLY A 97 1.30 -4.01 -17.15
CA GLY A 97 2.60 -3.39 -17.45
C GLY A 97 3.11 -2.42 -16.39
N PHE A 98 2.63 -2.51 -15.15
CA PHE A 98 3.25 -1.80 -14.04
C PHE A 98 4.54 -2.48 -13.60
N GLU A 99 5.53 -1.67 -13.25
CA GLU A 99 6.62 -2.10 -12.38
C GLU A 99 6.11 -2.21 -10.94
N ILE A 100 6.52 -3.26 -10.23
CA ILE A 100 6.14 -3.47 -8.84
C ILE A 100 7.40 -3.35 -7.98
N ILE A 101 7.44 -2.33 -7.11
CA ILE A 101 8.53 -2.14 -6.15
C ILE A 101 7.97 -2.36 -4.75
N MET A 102 8.52 -3.33 -4.03
CA MET A 102 8.06 -3.69 -2.69
C MET A 102 9.13 -3.37 -1.64
N PHE A 103 8.75 -2.57 -0.65
CA PHE A 103 9.51 -2.32 0.57
C PHE A 103 8.90 -3.12 1.71
N TYR A 104 9.63 -4.10 2.22
CA TYR A 104 9.24 -4.81 3.43
C TYR A 104 9.94 -4.22 4.65
N VAL A 105 9.16 -3.81 5.64
CA VAL A 105 9.64 -3.20 6.89
C VAL A 105 9.24 -4.11 8.05
N GLY A 106 10.22 -4.86 8.54
CA GLY A 106 10.12 -5.62 9.78
C GLY A 106 10.87 -4.90 10.89
N LEU A 107 10.34 -4.95 12.11
CA LEU A 107 11.17 -4.76 13.29
C LEU A 107 11.95 -6.05 13.50
N GLY A 108 13.27 -5.98 13.65
CA GLY A 108 14.01 -7.13 14.15
C GLY A 108 13.52 -7.40 15.56
N ASP A 109 13.03 -8.60 15.84
CA ASP A 109 12.80 -8.99 17.23
C ASP A 109 14.12 -8.84 18.00
N ILE A 110 14.07 -8.04 19.06
CA ILE A 110 15.05 -8.08 20.15
C ILE A 110 14.76 -9.38 20.92
N LEU A 111 15.72 -10.31 20.83
CA LEU A 111 15.90 -11.51 21.67
C LEU A 111 14.67 -12.42 21.82
N ILE A 112 14.66 -13.51 21.05
CA ILE A 112 14.16 -14.79 21.55
C ILE A 112 15.11 -15.19 22.69
N SER A 113 14.78 -14.87 23.93
CA SER A 113 15.43 -15.48 25.09
C SER A 113 14.81 -16.85 25.33
N HIS A 114 15.62 -17.88 25.04
CA HIS A 114 15.58 -19.29 25.43
C HIS A 114 14.25 -19.92 25.89
#